data_AF-A0AAW2J0A9-F1
#
_entry.id   AF-A0AAW2J0A9-F1
#
_cell.length_a   1.000
_cell.length_b   1.000
_cell.length_c   1.000
_cell.angle_alpha   90.00
_cell.angle_beta   90.00
_cell.angle_gamma   90.00
#
_symmetry.space_group_name_H-M   'P 1'
#
loop_
_entity.id
_entity.type
_entity.pdbx_description
1 polymer ?
#
loop_
_entity_poly.entity_id
_entity_poly.type
_entity_poly.pdbx_seq_one_letter_code
_entity_poly.pdbx_strand_id
1 'polypeptide(L)'
;MFDSLESSGPTQPDSQDLAMTEVYLGRQICNVVACEGAERVERHETLARWRRRMESAGFSPAHLGSNAFKQASMLLALFAGGDGYRVEENEGCLMLGWHTRPLIATSAWRLTAAE
;
A
#
# COMPACT_ATOMS: atom_id res chain seq x y z
N MET A 1 -6.93 -7.79 4.38
CA MET A 1 -5.48 -8.07 4.49
C MET A 1 -5.28 -9.48 5.00
N PHE A 2 -5.85 -9.89 6.14
CA PHE A 2 -5.85 -11.31 6.50
C PHE A 2 -6.66 -12.15 5.49
N ASP A 3 -7.85 -11.69 5.11
CA ASP A 3 -8.65 -12.33 4.06
C ASP A 3 -7.89 -12.52 2.73
N SER A 4 -6.97 -11.60 2.40
CA SER A 4 -6.16 -11.69 1.18
C SER A 4 -5.03 -12.71 1.29
N LEU A 5 -4.49 -12.93 2.50
CA LEU A 5 -3.51 -13.97 2.77
C LEU A 5 -4.18 -15.35 2.73
N GLU A 6 -5.36 -15.49 3.33
CA GLU A 6 -6.15 -16.72 3.32
C GLU A 6 -6.61 -17.10 1.90
N SER A 7 -7.04 -16.12 1.11
CA SER A 7 -7.47 -16.33 -0.28
C SER A 7 -6.32 -16.70 -1.23
N SER A 8 -5.07 -16.50 -0.82
CA SER A 8 -3.89 -16.75 -1.66
C SER A 8 -3.34 -18.19 -1.65
N GLY A 9 -4.03 -19.17 -1.03
CA GLY A 9 -3.57 -20.57 -0.97
C GLY A 9 -3.83 -21.41 -2.24
N PRO A 10 -3.21 -22.60 -2.44
CA PRO A 10 -2.01 -23.21 -1.88
C PRO A 10 -0.92 -23.36 -2.96
N THR A 11 -0.57 -22.30 -3.68
CA THR A 11 0.66 -22.31 -4.51
C THR A 11 1.83 -22.05 -3.56
N GLN A 12 2.17 -23.05 -2.74
CA GLN A 12 3.03 -22.96 -1.55
C GLN A 12 3.95 -21.72 -1.50
N PRO A 13 3.57 -20.64 -0.81
CA PRO A 13 4.57 -19.92 -0.03
C PRO A 13 5.10 -20.93 0.99
N ASP A 14 6.40 -20.93 1.26
CA ASP A 14 6.91 -21.73 2.39
C ASP A 14 6.05 -21.41 3.62
N SER A 15 5.68 -22.41 4.43
CA SER A 15 4.90 -22.19 5.66
C SER A 15 5.55 -21.14 6.57
N GLN A 16 6.87 -20.96 6.39
CA GLN A 16 7.67 -19.91 6.99
C GLN A 16 7.29 -18.49 6.55
N ASP A 17 6.98 -18.24 5.28
CA ASP A 17 6.64 -16.89 4.78
C ASP A 17 5.30 -16.40 5.34
N LEU A 18 4.31 -17.30 5.43
CA LEU A 18 3.02 -17.02 6.06
C LEU A 18 3.20 -16.74 7.55
N ALA A 19 3.95 -17.57 8.28
CA ALA A 19 4.23 -17.37 9.69
C ALA A 19 4.96 -16.04 9.95
N MET A 20 5.95 -15.70 9.12
CA MET A 20 6.66 -14.43 9.22
C MET A 20 5.74 -13.23 8.94
N THR A 21 4.82 -13.36 7.99
CA THR A 21 3.82 -12.34 7.68
C THR A 21 2.87 -12.12 8.86
N GLU A 22 2.38 -13.20 9.48
CA GLU A 22 1.53 -13.12 10.67
C GLU A 22 2.24 -12.46 11.85
N VAL A 23 3.49 -12.85 12.12
CA VAL A 23 4.32 -12.24 13.18
C VAL A 23 4.53 -10.75 12.91
N TYR A 24 4.82 -10.38 11.66
CA TYR A 24 5.00 -8.99 11.28
C TYR A 24 3.72 -8.18 11.49
N LEU A 25 2.59 -8.64 10.94
CA LEU A 25 1.30 -7.95 11.08
C LEU A 25 0.84 -7.89 12.54
N GLY A 26 1.05 -8.95 13.31
CA GLY A 26 0.76 -8.97 14.74
C GLY A 26 1.54 -7.90 15.50
N ARG A 27 2.83 -7.72 15.21
CA ARG A 27 3.64 -6.65 15.82
C ARG A 27 3.14 -5.25 15.45
N GLN A 28 2.74 -5.05 14.20
CA GLN A 28 2.17 -3.78 13.73
C GLN A 28 0.87 -3.46 14.47
N ILE A 29 -0.05 -4.43 14.55
CA ILE A 29 -1.33 -4.30 15.26
C ILE A 29 -1.08 -3.97 16.74
N CYS A 30 -0.20 -4.71 17.41
CA CYS A 30 0.14 -4.46 18.80
C CYS A 30 0.68 -3.04 19.01
N ASN A 31 1.56 -2.54 18.14
CA ASN A 31 2.07 -1.18 18.27
C ASN A 31 0.98 -0.11 18.07
N VAL A 32 0.07 -0.31 17.12
CA VAL A 32 -1.04 0.62 16.87
C VAL A 32 -2.02 0.66 18.05
N VAL A 33 -2.33 -0.49 18.65
CA VAL A 33 -3.40 -0.64 19.67
C VAL A 33 -2.89 -0.40 21.10
N ALA A 34 -1.69 -0.89 21.45
CA ALA A 34 -1.22 -0.92 22.83
C ALA A 34 -0.19 0.15 23.17
N CYS A 35 0.46 0.77 22.17
CA CYS A 35 1.46 1.82 22.42
C CYS A 35 0.85 3.21 22.25
N GLU A 36 1.36 4.17 23.02
CA GLU A 36 0.93 5.57 22.99
C GLU A 36 2.14 6.52 23.00
N GLY A 37 1.91 7.80 22.72
CA GLY A 37 2.96 8.81 22.73
C GLY A 37 4.13 8.42 21.83
N ALA A 38 5.37 8.58 22.30
CA ALA A 38 6.58 8.23 21.56
C ALA A 38 6.71 6.74 21.23
N GLU A 39 6.12 5.86 22.04
CA GLU A 39 6.20 4.40 21.87
C GLU A 39 5.36 3.89 20.69
N ARG A 40 4.33 4.65 20.28
CA ARG A 40 3.58 4.34 19.06
C ARG A 40 4.36 4.79 17.84
N VAL A 41 5.03 3.85 17.19
CA VAL A 41 5.84 4.06 15.99
C VAL A 41 4.96 3.95 14.74
N GLU A 42 4.06 2.96 14.70
CA GLU A 42 3.17 2.73 13.57
C GLU A 42 2.04 3.75 13.54
N ARG A 43 2.12 4.65 12.55
CA ARG A 43 1.19 5.77 12.37
C ARG A 43 0.81 5.91 10.90
N HIS A 44 0.13 4.89 10.39
CA HIS A 44 -0.39 4.91 9.03
C HIS A 44 -1.34 6.10 8.82
N GLU A 45 -1.14 6.81 7.72
CA GLU A 45 -1.91 7.98 7.34
C GLU A 45 -2.48 7.80 5.94
N THR A 46 -3.59 8.47 5.66
CA THR A 46 -4.22 8.41 4.33
C THR A 46 -3.36 9.10 3.27
N LEU A 47 -3.53 8.71 2.01
CA LEU A 47 -2.87 9.35 0.87
C LEU A 47 -3.10 10.88 0.86
N ALA A 48 -4.31 11.34 1.20
CA ALA A 48 -4.64 12.76 1.28
C ALA A 48 -3.86 13.52 2.36
N ARG A 49 -3.47 12.85 3.46
CA ARG A 49 -2.64 13.46 4.51
C ARG A 49 -1.17 13.50 4.08
N TRP A 50 -0.69 12.42 3.45
CA TRP A 50 0.64 12.40 2.83
C TRP A 50 0.81 13.46 1.75
N ARG A 51 -0.20 13.65 0.90
CA ARG A 51 -0.19 14.69 -0.12
C ARG A 51 0.02 16.07 0.46
N ARG A 52 -0.78 16.45 1.46
CA ARG A 52 -0.65 17.74 2.14
C ARG A 52 0.75 17.93 2.74
N ARG A 53 1.33 16.87 3.32
CA ARG A 53 2.70 16.92 3.87
C ARG A 53 3.73 17.17 2.76
N MET A 54 3.66 16.44 1.65
CA MET A 54 4.59 16.58 0.53
C MET A 54 4.48 17.97 -0.12
N GLU A 55 3.25 18.44 -0.35
CA GLU A 55 3.00 19.80 -0.87
C GLU A 55 3.55 20.88 0.07
N SER A 56 3.32 20.75 1.38
CA SER A 56 3.87 21.69 2.37
C SER A 56 5.40 21.68 2.45
N ALA A 57 6.04 20.61 1.97
CA ALA A 57 7.49 20.46 1.90
C ALA A 57 8.08 20.92 0.54
N GLY A 58 7.28 21.52 -0.35
CA GLY A 58 7.76 22.02 -1.65
C GLY A 58 7.84 20.94 -2.75
N PHE A 59 7.04 19.88 -2.64
CA PHE A 59 6.91 18.89 -3.70
C PHE A 59 5.59 19.07 -4.45
N SER A 60 5.63 18.84 -5.77
CA SER A 60 4.42 18.69 -6.59
C SER A 60 4.23 17.22 -6.97
N PRO A 61 2.97 16.73 -7.03
CA PRO A 61 2.71 15.38 -7.48
C PRO A 61 3.15 15.19 -8.93
N ALA A 62 3.73 14.03 -9.22
CA ALA A 62 4.08 13.58 -10.56
C ALA A 62 3.21 12.37 -10.92
N HIS A 63 2.64 12.36 -12.11
CA HIS A 63 1.81 11.25 -12.56
C HIS A 63 2.67 10.02 -12.85
N LEU A 64 2.34 8.88 -12.22
CA LEU A 64 2.97 7.59 -12.52
C LEU A 64 2.71 7.12 -13.96
N GLY A 65 1.65 7.63 -14.58
CA GLY A 65 1.28 7.39 -15.97
C GLY A 65 0.62 6.03 -16.19
N SER A 66 0.00 5.89 -17.37
CA SER A 66 -0.78 4.69 -17.73
C SER A 66 0.03 3.40 -17.78
N ASN A 67 1.35 3.49 -17.99
CA ASN A 67 2.22 2.32 -18.09
C ASN A 67 2.38 1.63 -16.74
N ALA A 68 2.55 2.40 -15.67
CA ALA A 68 2.64 1.86 -14.31
C ALA A 68 1.33 1.16 -13.91
N PHE A 69 0.18 1.76 -14.23
CA PHE A 69 -1.14 1.14 -14.01
C PHE A 69 -1.26 -0.21 -14.76
N LYS A 70 -0.89 -0.25 -16.04
CA LYS A 70 -0.95 -1.47 -16.86
C LYS A 70 -0.03 -2.56 -16.32
N GLN A 71 1.19 -2.21 -15.92
CA GLN A 71 2.14 -3.16 -15.34
C GLN A 71 1.62 -3.73 -14.02
N ALA A 72 1.12 -2.88 -13.12
CA ALA A 72 0.55 -3.31 -11.84
C ALA A 72 -0.67 -4.22 -12.06
N SER A 73 -1.57 -3.86 -12.99
CA SER A 73 -2.72 -4.68 -13.37
C SER A 73 -2.31 -6.05 -13.93
N MET A 74 -1.27 -6.09 -14.77
CA MET A 74 -0.73 -7.33 -15.33
C MET A 74 -0.14 -8.22 -14.24
N LEU A 75 0.61 -7.67 -13.28
CA LEU A 75 1.15 -8.44 -12.16
C LEU A 75 0.04 -9.06 -11.32
N LEU A 76 -1.03 -8.32 -11.03
CA LEU A 76 -2.18 -8.88 -10.31
C LEU A 76 -2.85 -10.01 -11.10
N ALA A 77 -3.02 -9.86 -12.41
CA ALA A 77 -3.59 -10.92 -13.25
C ALA A 77 -2.73 -12.20 -13.25
N LEU A 78 -1.40 -12.07 -13.20
CA LEU A 78 -0.48 -13.20 -13.22
C LEU A 78 -0.34 -13.91 -11.87
N PHE A 79 -0.32 -13.15 -10.77
CA PHE A 79 0.06 -13.67 -9.45
C PHE A 79 -1.08 -13.74 -8.44
N ALA A 80 -2.13 -12.93 -8.59
CA ALA A 80 -3.25 -12.88 -7.64
C ALA A 80 -4.50 -13.61 -8.14
N GLY A 81 -4.42 -14.36 -9.24
CA GLY A 81 -5.52 -15.20 -9.73
C GLY A 81 -6.79 -14.44 -10.14
N GLY A 82 -6.74 -13.11 -10.19
CA GLY A 82 -7.86 -12.24 -10.56
C GLY A 82 -8.91 -12.02 -9.47
N ASP A 83 -8.77 -12.59 -8.26
CA ASP A 83 -9.74 -12.40 -7.19
C ASP A 83 -9.21 -11.52 -6.05
N GLY A 84 -10.09 -10.65 -5.55
CA GLY A 84 -9.85 -9.74 -4.45
C GLY A 84 -8.90 -8.56 -4.71
N TYR A 85 -7.68 -8.76 -5.19
CA TYR A 85 -6.74 -7.65 -5.39
C TYR A 85 -7.12 -6.76 -6.59
N ARG A 86 -7.08 -5.44 -6.38
CA ARG A 86 -7.31 -4.44 -7.44
C ARG A 86 -6.32 -3.28 -7.36
N VAL A 87 -6.05 -2.66 -8.50
CA VAL A 87 -5.31 -1.39 -8.58
C VAL A 87 -6.23 -0.32 -9.11
N GLU A 88 -6.26 0.83 -8.43
CA GLU A 88 -7.03 2.01 -8.82
C GLU A 88 -6.08 3.19 -9.01
N GLU A 89 -6.35 4.03 -10.02
CA GLU A 89 -5.68 5.32 -10.16
C GLU A 89 -6.42 6.36 -9.32
N ASN A 90 -5.68 7.11 -8.51
CA ASN A 90 -6.20 8.20 -7.71
C ASN A 90 -5.31 9.43 -7.88
N GLU A 91 -5.76 10.38 -8.70
CA GLU A 91 -5.10 11.68 -8.90
C GLU A 91 -3.58 11.55 -9.18
N GLY A 92 -3.24 10.68 -10.15
CA GLY A 92 -1.85 10.41 -10.56
C GLY A 92 -1.08 9.42 -9.69
N CYS A 93 -1.67 8.94 -8.60
CA CYS A 93 -1.14 7.89 -7.72
C CYS A 93 -1.79 6.54 -8.05
N LEU A 94 -1.14 5.44 -7.66
CA LEU A 94 -1.69 4.10 -7.73
C LEU A 94 -2.07 3.60 -6.34
N MET A 95 -3.22 2.94 -6.22
CA MET A 95 -3.72 2.39 -4.97
C MET A 95 -4.00 0.91 -5.14
N LEU A 96 -3.24 0.08 -4.43
CA LEU A 96 -3.52 -1.35 -4.29
C LEU A 96 -4.57 -1.53 -3.20
N GLY A 97 -5.63 -2.26 -3.53
CA GLY A 97 -6.71 -2.60 -2.60
C GLY A 97 -7.03 -4.09 -2.62
N TRP A 98 -7.75 -4.53 -1.58
CA TRP A 98 -8.41 -5.81 -1.50
C TRP A 98 -9.92 -5.60 -1.44
N HIS A 99 -10.64 -6.12 -2.43
CA HIS A 99 -12.00 -5.73 -2.77
C HIS A 99 -12.13 -4.21 -2.74
N THR A 100 -13.01 -3.64 -1.92
CA THR A 100 -13.24 -2.20 -1.82
C THR A 100 -12.31 -1.48 -0.85
N ARG A 101 -11.38 -2.20 -0.18
CA ARG A 101 -10.54 -1.64 0.88
C ARG A 101 -9.15 -1.30 0.37
N PRO A 102 -8.71 -0.03 0.45
CA PRO A 102 -7.36 0.36 0.08
C PRO A 102 -6.35 -0.18 1.09
N LEU A 103 -5.21 -0.67 0.59
CA LEU A 103 -4.14 -1.25 1.41
C LEU A 103 -2.85 -0.43 1.29
N ILE A 104 -2.37 -0.20 0.07
CA ILE A 104 -1.10 0.46 -0.19
C ILE A 104 -1.31 1.55 -1.23
N ALA A 105 -0.75 2.73 -0.99
CA ALA A 105 -0.71 3.82 -1.96
C ALA A 105 0.72 4.04 -2.44
N THR A 106 0.88 4.22 -3.75
CA THR A 106 2.15 4.54 -4.42
C THR A 106 1.99 5.87 -5.12
N SER A 107 2.89 6.81 -4.86
CA SER A 107 2.86 8.17 -5.39
C SER A 107 4.25 8.59 -5.85
N ALA A 108 4.33 9.46 -6.86
CA ALA A 108 5.56 10.06 -7.31
C ALA A 108 5.51 11.58 -7.11
N TRP A 109 6.67 12.17 -6.82
CA TRP A 109 6.81 13.57 -6.45
C TRP A 109 8.03 14.17 -7.14
N ARG A 110 7.94 15.45 -7.50
CA ARG A 110 9.05 16.23 -8.02
C ARG A 110 9.17 17.54 -7.25
N LEU A 111 10.37 18.09 -7.15
CA LEU A 111 10.56 19.43 -6.59
C LEU A 111 9.75 20.44 -7.40
N THR A 112 9.00 21.29 -6.71
CA THR A 112 8.48 22.51 -7.34
C THR A 112 9.68 23.39 -7.68
N ALA A 113 9.88 23.69 -8.97
CA ALA A 113 10.88 24.70 -9.33
C ALA A 113 10.51 26.01 -8.61
N ALA A 114 11.48 26.62 -7.94
CA ALA A 114 11.31 27.97 -7.46
C ALA A 114 11.23 28.89 -8.68
N GLU A 115 10.07 29.52 -8.89
CA GLU A 115 9.94 30.67 -9.80
C GLU A 115 10.58 31.92 -9.20
#